data_AF-A0A5C7IQF4-F1
#
_entry.id   AF-A0A5C7IQF4-F1
#
_cell.length_a   1.000
_cell.length_b   1.000
_cell.length_c   1.000
_cell.angle_alpha   90.00
_cell.angle_beta   90.00
_cell.angle_gamma   90.00
#
_symmetry.space_group_name_H-M   'P 1'
#
loop_
_entity.id
_entity.type
_entity.pdbx_description
1 polymer ?
#
loop_
_entity_poly.entity_id
_entity_poly.type
_entity_poly.pdbx_seq_one_letter_code
_entity_poly.pdbx_strand_id
1 'polypeptide(L)'
;MAEIVSDSIASKVVENVVDLLVVPIGKHICYPFKYDSNMEELKQQVEKLINARDRVQHSVDMAKRQGDEIEKDVEKWLYSVDKFAAQPLVKSIIDGEEDRAEKIAKDGVDLLAEKTEQRSQLKLCSIGFCPNLISRYSLSKKAAKTAKDGVDLLAEGNFKDVWYRLAI
;
A
#
# COMPACT_ATOMS: atom_id res chain seq x y z
N MET A 1 60.62 29.19 -42.68
CA MET A 1 59.76 28.39 -43.56
C MET A 1 58.41 28.28 -42.89
N ALA A 2 57.39 28.90 -43.48
CA ALA A 2 56.02 28.92 -43.00
C ALA A 2 55.19 27.98 -43.87
N GLU A 3 54.38 27.13 -43.26
CA GLU A 3 53.21 26.53 -43.90
C GLU A 3 52.03 26.63 -42.94
N ILE A 4 51.07 27.47 -43.31
CA ILE A 4 49.68 27.40 -42.90
C ILE A 4 48.91 27.06 -44.18
N VAL A 5 48.22 25.92 -44.21
CA VAL A 5 47.02 25.65 -45.04
C VAL A 5 46.16 24.68 -44.22
N SER A 6 45.19 25.16 -43.44
CA SER A 6 43.75 25.26 -43.76
C SER A 6 43.12 23.99 -44.34
N ASP A 7 42.35 23.29 -43.50
CA ASP A 7 40.91 23.04 -43.69
C ASP A 7 40.37 22.52 -42.34
N SER A 8 39.53 23.26 -41.62
CA SER A 8 38.08 23.46 -41.82
C SER A 8 37.30 22.15 -41.73
N ILE A 9 36.22 22.18 -40.93
CA ILE A 9 35.37 21.06 -40.47
C ILE A 9 35.98 20.38 -39.23
N ALA A 10 35.66 20.79 -37.99
CA ALA A 10 34.32 20.67 -37.44
C ALA A 10 34.05 21.84 -36.49
N SER A 11 33.33 22.81 -37.04
CA SER A 11 32.55 23.76 -36.27
C SER A 11 31.58 23.00 -35.34
N LYS A 12 31.37 23.56 -34.15
CA LYS A 12 30.06 23.58 -33.48
C LYS A 12 29.43 22.22 -33.13
N VAL A 13 29.83 21.68 -32.00
CA VAL A 13 28.88 21.03 -31.07
C VAL A 13 29.00 21.83 -29.77
N VAL A 14 28.51 23.08 -29.73
CA VAL A 14 27.13 23.44 -29.34
C VAL A 14 26.65 22.56 -28.19
N GLU A 15 26.86 23.09 -26.98
CA GLU A 15 25.81 23.28 -25.97
C GLU A 15 24.59 22.36 -26.15
N ASN A 16 24.62 21.19 -25.52
CA ASN A 16 23.42 20.42 -25.21
C ASN A 16 23.53 19.72 -23.83
N VAL A 17 24.39 20.23 -22.95
CA VAL A 17 24.52 19.69 -21.57
C VAL A 17 23.40 20.22 -20.65
N VAL A 18 22.49 21.06 -21.15
CA VAL A 18 21.45 21.71 -20.34
C VAL A 18 20.13 20.93 -20.31
N ASP A 19 19.87 20.00 -21.23
CA ASP A 19 18.52 19.43 -21.42
C ASP A 19 18.31 17.98 -20.93
N LEU A 20 19.18 17.45 -20.06
CA LEU A 20 18.94 16.16 -19.39
C LEU A 20 18.49 16.28 -17.93
N LEU A 21 18.24 17.51 -17.45
CA LEU A 21 17.86 17.78 -16.05
C LEU A 21 16.35 17.95 -15.82
N VAL A 22 15.50 17.85 -16.84
CA VAL A 22 14.04 17.91 -16.63
C VAL A 22 13.36 16.76 -17.35
N VAL A 23 13.60 15.53 -16.88
CA VAL A 23 12.62 14.46 -17.14
C VAL A 23 11.36 14.81 -16.33
N PRO A 24 10.18 14.91 -16.95
CA PRO A 24 8.96 15.27 -16.23
C PRO A 24 8.45 14.07 -15.43
N ILE A 25 9.08 13.77 -14.29
CA ILE A 25 8.69 12.65 -13.43
C ILE A 25 8.23 13.13 -12.05
N GLY A 26 7.62 14.31 -11.96
CA GLY A 26 7.04 14.81 -10.72
C GLY A 26 5.89 13.95 -10.16
N LYS A 27 5.24 13.13 -11.01
CA LYS A 27 4.08 12.30 -10.61
C LYS A 27 4.40 10.83 -10.35
N HIS A 28 5.47 10.26 -10.94
CA HIS A 28 5.81 8.84 -10.74
C HIS A 28 6.88 8.61 -9.65
N ILE A 29 7.74 9.60 -9.33
CA ILE A 29 8.83 9.43 -8.34
C ILE A 29 8.32 9.46 -6.89
N CYS A 30 7.13 9.99 -6.60
CA CYS A 30 6.65 10.12 -5.22
C CYS A 30 6.06 8.84 -4.61
N TYR A 31 5.69 7.82 -5.38
CA TYR A 31 5.07 6.61 -4.80
C TYR A 31 5.94 5.82 -3.81
N PRO A 32 7.27 5.66 -4.01
CA PRO A 32 8.15 5.09 -3.01
C PRO A 32 8.25 5.96 -1.73
N PHE A 33 8.14 7.29 -1.86
CA PHE A 33 8.11 8.24 -0.73
C PHE A 33 6.71 8.33 -0.07
N LYS A 34 5.65 7.92 -0.79
CA LYS A 34 4.27 7.77 -0.29
C LYS A 34 3.98 6.35 0.18
N TYR A 35 4.97 5.46 0.20
CA TYR A 35 4.79 4.08 0.63
C TYR A 35 4.22 4.04 2.05
N ASP A 36 4.87 4.76 2.98
CA ASP A 36 4.46 4.76 4.39
C ASP A 36 3.05 5.33 4.56
N SER A 37 2.73 6.44 3.88
CA SER A 37 1.39 7.04 3.95
C SER A 37 0.30 6.15 3.34
N ASN A 38 0.57 5.50 2.21
CA ASN A 38 -0.41 4.62 1.54
C ASN A 38 -0.63 3.32 2.34
N MET A 39 0.43 2.81 2.98
CA MET A 39 0.31 1.65 3.87
C MET A 39 -0.47 2.01 5.14
N GLU A 40 -0.24 3.18 5.72
CA GLU A 40 -0.99 3.66 6.87
C GLU A 40 -2.47 3.88 6.54
N GLU A 41 -2.76 4.49 5.39
CA GLU A 41 -4.14 4.63 4.89
C GLU A 41 -4.80 3.25 4.72
N LEU A 42 -4.10 2.28 4.12
CA LEU A 42 -4.62 0.91 4.00
C LEU A 42 -4.94 0.31 5.38
N LYS A 43 -4.07 0.44 6.38
CA LYS A 43 -4.31 -0.08 7.73
C LYS A 43 -5.59 0.50 8.33
N GLN A 44 -5.75 1.83 8.27
CA GLN A 44 -6.92 2.51 8.81
C GLN A 44 -8.21 2.07 8.11
N GLN A 45 -8.18 1.86 6.79
CA GLN A 45 -9.37 1.39 6.06
C GLN A 45 -9.69 -0.08 6.39
N VAL A 46 -8.68 -0.94 6.53
CA VAL A 46 -8.86 -2.33 6.96
C VAL A 46 -9.50 -2.38 8.34
N GLU A 47 -8.99 -1.60 9.31
CA GLU A 47 -9.53 -1.56 10.67
C GLU A 47 -11.00 -1.11 10.69
N LYS A 48 -11.35 -0.06 9.94
CA LYS A 48 -12.75 0.39 9.82
C LYS A 48 -13.64 -0.66 9.20
N LEU A 49 -13.17 -1.36 8.17
CA LEU A 49 -13.93 -2.40 7.48
C LEU A 49 -14.17 -3.63 8.39
N ILE A 50 -13.16 -4.06 9.15
CA ILE A 50 -13.31 -5.15 10.12
C ILE A 50 -14.32 -4.78 11.22
N ASN A 51 -14.20 -3.58 11.78
CA ASN A 51 -15.17 -3.10 12.77
C ASN A 51 -16.61 -3.04 12.23
N ALA A 52 -16.80 -2.62 10.97
CA ALA A 52 -18.10 -2.63 10.32
C ALA A 52 -18.62 -4.07 10.12
N ARG A 53 -17.75 -4.98 9.68
CA ARG A 53 -18.07 -6.40 9.48
C ARG A 53 -18.50 -7.07 10.78
N ASP A 54 -17.83 -6.78 11.89
CA ASP A 54 -18.19 -7.34 13.21
C ASP A 54 -19.57 -6.86 13.68
N ARG A 55 -19.91 -5.58 13.44
CA ARG A 55 -21.24 -5.04 13.76
C ARG A 55 -22.35 -5.69 12.94
N VAL A 56 -22.12 -5.84 11.63
CA VAL A 56 -23.07 -6.53 10.74
C VAL A 56 -23.21 -8.00 11.15
N GLN A 57 -22.10 -8.68 11.45
CA GLN A 57 -22.11 -10.06 11.91
C GLN A 57 -22.90 -10.23 13.21
N HIS A 58 -22.73 -9.32 14.18
CA HIS A 58 -23.51 -9.34 15.41
C HIS A 58 -25.01 -9.22 15.14
N SER A 59 -25.40 -8.36 14.18
CA SER A 59 -26.79 -8.19 13.76
C SER A 59 -27.33 -9.46 13.09
N VAL A 60 -26.54 -10.10 12.23
CA VAL A 60 -26.84 -11.40 11.61
C VAL A 60 -27.06 -12.48 12.68
N ASP A 61 -26.18 -12.55 13.68
CA ASP A 61 -26.28 -13.54 14.74
C ASP A 61 -27.53 -13.32 15.60
N MET A 62 -27.90 -12.07 15.86
CA MET A 62 -29.14 -11.70 16.55
C MET A 62 -30.39 -12.08 15.76
N ALA A 63 -30.42 -11.77 14.47
CA ALA A 63 -31.55 -12.14 13.59
C ALA A 63 -31.74 -13.66 13.51
N LYS A 64 -30.66 -14.42 13.34
CA LYS A 64 -30.70 -15.90 13.36
C LYS A 64 -31.25 -16.46 14.67
N ARG A 65 -30.90 -15.87 15.81
CA ARG A 65 -31.45 -16.27 17.13
C ARG A 65 -32.94 -15.98 17.26
N GLN A 66 -33.44 -14.95 16.58
CA GLN A 66 -34.85 -14.61 16.54
C GLN A 66 -35.63 -15.42 15.51
N GLY A 67 -34.94 -16.25 14.71
CA GLY A 67 -35.54 -17.03 13.62
C GLY A 67 -35.88 -16.18 12.39
N ASP A 68 -35.31 -14.98 12.27
CA ASP A 68 -35.44 -14.14 11.08
C ASP A 68 -34.43 -14.59 10.01
N GLU A 69 -34.78 -14.38 8.74
CA GLU A 69 -33.94 -14.72 7.58
C GLU A 69 -32.99 -13.57 7.24
N ILE A 70 -31.79 -13.88 6.76
CA ILE A 70 -30.77 -12.86 6.46
C ILE A 70 -30.90 -12.39 5.02
N GLU A 71 -30.76 -11.09 4.82
CA GLU A 71 -30.75 -10.51 3.48
C GLU A 71 -29.54 -11.00 2.66
N LYS A 72 -29.78 -11.35 1.38
CA LYS A 72 -28.75 -11.98 0.54
C LYS A 72 -27.57 -11.06 0.22
N ASP A 73 -27.82 -9.77 0.12
CA ASP A 73 -26.78 -8.78 -0.11
C ASP A 73 -25.85 -8.65 1.10
N VAL A 74 -26.36 -8.79 2.33
CA VAL A 74 -25.56 -8.88 3.55
C VAL A 74 -24.63 -10.10 3.53
N GLU A 75 -25.15 -11.28 3.19
CA GLU A 75 -24.33 -12.51 3.10
C GLU A 75 -23.22 -12.35 2.06
N LYS A 76 -23.57 -11.81 0.89
CA LYS A 76 -22.61 -11.53 -0.18
C LYS A 76 -21.54 -10.53 0.24
N TRP A 77 -21.93 -9.51 0.99
CA TRP A 77 -21.02 -8.50 1.50
C TRP A 77 -20.04 -9.09 2.52
N LEU A 78 -20.53 -9.85 3.51
CA LEU A 78 -19.69 -10.55 4.50
C LEU A 78 -18.66 -11.44 3.80
N TYR A 79 -19.08 -12.22 2.81
CA TYR A 79 -18.18 -13.05 2.00
C TYR A 79 -17.11 -12.21 1.27
N SER A 80 -17.49 -11.05 0.74
CA SER A 80 -16.59 -10.16 0.02
C SER A 80 -15.55 -9.54 0.95
N VAL A 81 -15.94 -9.18 2.19
CA VAL A 81 -15.02 -8.69 3.22
C VAL A 81 -14.07 -9.80 3.68
N ASP A 82 -14.54 -11.03 3.87
CA ASP A 82 -13.69 -12.16 4.24
C ASP A 82 -12.65 -12.48 3.15
N LYS A 83 -13.07 -12.45 1.89
CA LYS A 83 -12.17 -12.60 0.75
C LYS A 83 -11.14 -11.47 0.67
N PHE A 84 -11.55 -10.24 1.00
CA PHE A 84 -10.64 -9.09 1.07
C PHE A 84 -9.62 -9.25 2.22
N ALA A 85 -10.07 -9.66 3.41
CA ALA A 85 -9.22 -9.90 4.57
C ALA A 85 -8.19 -11.02 4.32
N ALA A 86 -8.55 -12.03 3.53
CA ALA A 86 -7.64 -13.11 3.15
C ALA A 86 -6.52 -12.70 2.16
N GLN A 87 -6.55 -11.50 1.58
CA GLN A 87 -5.48 -11.04 0.69
C GLN A 87 -4.15 -10.94 1.45
N PRO A 88 -3.01 -11.39 0.89
CA PRO A 88 -1.74 -11.44 1.63
C PRO A 88 -1.29 -10.13 2.27
N LEU A 89 -1.55 -8.99 1.60
CA LEU A 89 -1.22 -7.68 2.16
C LEU A 89 -2.11 -7.31 3.35
N VAL A 90 -3.41 -7.57 3.26
CA VAL A 90 -4.39 -7.25 4.31
C VAL A 90 -4.22 -8.21 5.50
N LYS A 91 -4.03 -9.50 5.22
CA LYS A 91 -3.72 -10.51 6.22
C LYS A 91 -2.51 -10.11 7.07
N SER A 92 -1.42 -9.65 6.44
CA SER A 92 -0.24 -9.18 7.19
C SER A 92 -0.48 -7.94 8.06
N ILE A 93 -1.55 -7.18 7.78
CA ILE A 93 -1.97 -6.04 8.60
C ILE A 93 -2.80 -6.51 9.79
N ILE A 94 -3.74 -7.44 9.56
CA ILE A 94 -4.64 -8.00 10.59
C ILE A 94 -3.85 -8.85 11.59
N ASP A 95 -2.94 -9.70 11.10
CA ASP A 95 -2.12 -10.59 11.94
C ASP A 95 -1.03 -9.83 12.74
N GLY A 96 -0.88 -8.51 12.53
CA GLY A 96 0.21 -7.69 13.05
C GLY A 96 0.10 -7.21 14.51
N GLU A 97 -0.85 -7.73 15.29
CA GLU A 97 -1.05 -7.36 16.70
C GLU A 97 -0.30 -8.27 17.69
N GLU A 98 -0.08 -9.54 17.37
CA GLU A 98 0.51 -10.52 18.31
C GLU A 98 2.05 -10.46 18.33
N ASP A 99 2.68 -10.03 17.23
CA ASP A 99 4.13 -9.90 17.13
C ASP A 99 4.71 -8.72 17.93
N ARG A 100 3.92 -7.73 18.39
CA ARG A 100 4.48 -6.57 19.13
C ARG A 100 5.00 -6.93 20.52
N ALA A 101 4.36 -7.88 21.21
CA ALA A 101 4.80 -8.31 22.55
C ALA A 101 6.09 -9.15 22.49
N GLU A 102 6.25 -9.97 21.45
CA GLU A 102 7.46 -10.77 21.23
C GLU A 102 8.59 -9.95 20.57
N LYS A 103 8.24 -8.94 19.76
CA LYS A 103 9.16 -8.00 19.15
C LYS A 103 9.78 -7.03 20.14
N ILE A 104 9.08 -6.59 21.19
CA ILE A 104 9.70 -5.82 22.28
C ILE A 104 10.82 -6.64 22.98
N ALA A 105 10.65 -7.96 23.08
CA ALA A 105 11.66 -8.85 23.65
C ALA A 105 12.87 -9.09 22.72
N LYS A 106 12.67 -9.06 21.39
CA LYS A 106 13.75 -9.17 20.38
C LYS A 106 14.45 -7.84 20.09
N ASP A 107 13.70 -6.75 19.95
CA ASP A 107 14.22 -5.41 19.67
C ASP A 107 15.17 -4.93 20.78
N GLY A 108 14.93 -5.32 22.05
CA GLY A 108 15.86 -5.04 23.16
C GLY A 108 17.24 -5.67 22.99
N VAL A 109 17.34 -6.78 22.25
CA VAL A 109 18.59 -7.50 21.97
C VAL A 109 19.24 -7.02 20.67
N ASP A 110 18.45 -6.65 19.66
CA ASP A 110 18.94 -6.20 18.34
C ASP A 110 19.33 -4.71 18.28
N LEU A 111 18.86 -3.87 19.21
CA LEU A 111 19.19 -2.43 19.29
C LEU A 111 20.70 -2.12 19.44
N LEU A 112 21.52 -3.09 19.88
CA LEU A 112 22.98 -2.93 19.94
C LEU A 112 23.70 -3.33 18.64
N ALA A 113 23.05 -4.03 17.71
CA ALA A 113 23.67 -4.57 16.51
C ALA A 113 23.32 -3.84 15.20
N GLU A 114 22.16 -3.16 15.10
CA GLU A 114 21.63 -2.73 13.79
C GLU A 114 22.05 -1.31 13.32
N LYS A 115 22.60 -0.47 14.21
CA LYS A 115 22.97 0.92 13.86
C LYS A 115 24.09 1.04 12.82
N THR A 116 24.76 -0.08 12.51
CA THR A 116 25.93 -0.14 11.61
C THR A 116 25.60 -0.48 10.15
N GLU A 117 24.43 -1.06 9.83
CA GLU A 117 24.15 -1.57 8.48
C GLU A 117 23.31 -0.62 7.59
N GLN A 118 22.51 0.27 8.18
CA GLN A 118 21.75 1.28 7.41
C GLN A 118 22.65 2.32 6.69
N ARG A 119 23.93 2.41 7.05
CA ARG A 119 24.89 3.34 6.41
C ARG A 119 25.45 2.81 5.08
N SER A 120 25.25 1.54 4.75
CA SER A 120 25.80 0.92 3.52
C SER A 120 24.84 0.95 2.33
N GLN A 121 23.51 1.01 2.52
CA GLN A 121 22.54 1.06 1.41
C GLN A 121 22.45 2.43 0.73
N LEU A 122 22.87 3.51 1.40
CA LEU A 122 22.92 4.85 0.80
C LEU A 122 24.04 4.97 -0.26
N LYS A 123 24.97 4.01 -0.33
CA LYS A 123 26.16 4.06 -1.21
C LYS A 123 25.90 3.61 -2.66
N LEU A 124 24.73 3.07 -3.01
CA LEU A 124 24.36 2.71 -4.39
C LEU A 124 23.38 3.70 -5.05
N CYS A 125 22.96 4.74 -4.32
CA CYS A 125 21.95 5.73 -4.72
C CYS A 125 22.39 6.66 -5.88
N SER A 126 23.66 6.67 -6.27
CA SER A 126 24.19 7.63 -7.25
C SER A 126 24.01 7.23 -8.73
N ILE A 127 23.43 6.06 -9.03
CA ILE A 127 23.27 5.53 -10.40
C ILE A 127 21.79 5.32 -10.80
N GLY A 128 20.84 5.70 -9.95
CA GLY A 128 19.41 5.80 -10.34
C GLY A 128 18.63 4.48 -10.38
N PHE A 129 19.22 3.35 -9.97
CA PHE A 129 18.51 2.07 -9.85
C PHE A 129 18.73 1.44 -8.48
N CYS A 130 17.91 1.83 -7.50
CA CYS A 130 17.84 1.15 -6.21
C CYS A 130 16.70 0.12 -6.25
N PRO A 131 16.97 -1.20 -6.27
CA PRO A 131 15.92 -2.24 -6.32
C PRO A 131 14.86 -2.09 -5.21
N ASN A 132 15.27 -1.59 -4.04
CA ASN A 132 14.39 -1.28 -2.90
C ASN A 132 13.29 -0.25 -3.29
N LEU A 133 13.61 0.73 -4.14
CA LEU A 133 12.69 1.78 -4.57
C LEU A 133 11.58 1.24 -5.50
N ILE A 134 11.93 0.30 -6.40
CA ILE A 134 10.96 -0.32 -7.34
C ILE A 134 10.00 -1.24 -6.58
N SER A 135 10.53 -2.03 -5.63
CA SER A 135 9.69 -2.87 -4.76
C SER A 135 8.75 -2.01 -3.91
N ARG A 136 9.25 -0.94 -3.30
CA ARG A 136 8.44 0.03 -2.55
C ARG A 136 7.39 0.72 -3.43
N TYR A 137 7.74 1.11 -4.65
CA TYR A 137 6.80 1.67 -5.62
C TYR A 137 5.64 0.70 -5.89
N SER A 138 5.96 -0.56 -6.20
CA SER A 138 4.98 -1.61 -6.52
C SER A 138 4.03 -1.86 -5.34
N LEU A 139 4.61 -2.03 -4.14
CA LEU A 139 3.82 -2.23 -2.92
C LEU A 139 2.96 -1.02 -2.58
N SER A 140 3.49 0.19 -2.69
CA SER A 140 2.77 1.45 -2.47
C SER A 140 1.56 1.59 -3.42
N LYS A 141 1.74 1.26 -4.71
CA LYS A 141 0.64 1.26 -5.68
C LYS A 141 -0.41 0.20 -5.36
N LYS A 142 0.02 -1.00 -4.95
CA LYS A 142 -0.88 -2.07 -4.55
C LYS A 142 -1.66 -1.69 -3.29
N ALA A 143 -1.01 -1.11 -2.29
CA ALA A 143 -1.64 -0.64 -1.06
C ALA A 143 -2.68 0.45 -1.33
N ALA A 144 -2.34 1.46 -2.14
CA ALA A 144 -3.28 2.51 -2.52
C ALA A 144 -4.50 1.97 -3.29
N LYS A 145 -4.34 0.90 -4.09
CA LYS A 145 -5.47 0.25 -4.75
C LYS A 145 -6.32 -0.53 -3.74
N THR A 146 -5.70 -1.38 -2.93
CA THR A 146 -6.40 -2.17 -1.92
C THR A 146 -7.12 -1.29 -0.89
N ALA A 147 -6.59 -0.11 -0.55
CA ALA A 147 -7.25 0.85 0.32
C ALA A 147 -8.55 1.38 -0.30
N LYS A 148 -8.55 1.67 -1.61
CA LYS A 148 -9.77 2.07 -2.34
C LYS A 148 -10.79 0.94 -2.38
N ASP A 149 -10.35 -0.28 -2.73
CA ASP A 149 -11.23 -1.45 -2.75
C ASP A 149 -11.88 -1.66 -1.35
N GLY A 150 -11.12 -1.42 -0.27
CA GLY A 150 -11.64 -1.46 1.10
C GLY A 150 -12.64 -0.35 1.44
N VAL A 151 -12.44 0.87 0.93
CA VAL A 151 -13.39 1.99 1.08
C VAL A 151 -14.70 1.69 0.36
N ASP A 152 -14.64 1.14 -0.85
CA ASP A 152 -15.82 0.77 -1.62
C ASP A 152 -16.62 -0.33 -0.89
N LEU A 153 -15.94 -1.37 -0.40
CA LEU A 153 -16.57 -2.40 0.45
C LEU A 153 -17.18 -1.80 1.72
N LEU A 154 -16.49 -0.86 2.38
CA LEU A 154 -17.02 -0.22 3.59
C LEU A 154 -18.32 0.54 3.30
N ALA A 155 -18.40 1.21 2.15
CA ALA A 155 -19.59 1.94 1.73
C ALA A 155 -20.77 0.99 1.44
N GLU A 156 -20.51 -0.17 0.82
CA GLU A 156 -21.53 -1.20 0.57
C GLU A 156 -22.11 -1.81 1.87
N GLY A 157 -21.33 -1.81 2.95
CA GLY A 157 -21.73 -2.41 4.24
C GLY A 157 -22.74 -1.62 5.07
N ASN A 158 -23.24 -0.48 4.56
CA ASN A 158 -24.16 0.38 5.29
C ASN A 158 -25.63 -0.05 5.08
N PHE A 159 -25.99 -1.18 5.67
CA PHE A 159 -27.33 -1.76 5.58
C PHE A 159 -28.32 -1.06 6.52
N LYS A 160 -29.54 -0.81 6.04
CA LYS A 160 -30.66 -0.31 6.87
C LYS A 160 -31.26 -1.43 7.71
N ASP A 161 -31.51 -2.56 7.05
CA ASP A 161 -32.02 -3.78 7.63
C ASP A 161 -31.08 -4.92 7.20
N VAL A 162 -30.76 -5.81 8.13
CA VAL A 162 -29.87 -6.96 7.88
C VAL A 162 -30.66 -8.27 7.69
N TRP A 163 -31.94 -8.24 8.02
CA TRP A 163 -32.81 -9.40 8.07
C TRP A 163 -34.23 -9.03 7.65
N TYR A 164 -35.01 -10.06 7.31
CA TYR A 164 -36.43 -9.95 7.05
C TYR A 164 -37.18 -11.12 7.70
N ARG A 165 -38.48 -10.90 7.95
CA ARG A 165 -39.36 -11.93 8.49
C ARG A 165 -40.27 -12.46 7.39
N LEU A 166 -40.28 -13.78 7.20
CA LEU A 166 -41.30 -14.43 6.39
C LEU A 166 -42.64 -14.33 7.14
N ALA A 167 -43.63 -13.68 6.55
CA ALA A 167 -44.99 -13.73 7.05
C ALA A 167 -45.53 -15.14 6.78
N ILE A 168 -45.46 -16.00 7.80
CA ILE A 168 -46.08 -17.33 7.82
C ILE A 168 -47.48 -17.20 8.39
#